data_AF-A0A950VMM9-F1
#
_entry.id   AF-A0A950VMM9-F1
#
_cell.length_a   1.000
_cell.length_b   1.000
_cell.length_c   1.000
_cell.angle_alpha   90.00
_cell.angle_beta   90.00
_cell.angle_gamma   90.00
#
_symmetry.space_group_name_H-M   'P 1'
#
loop_
_entity.id
_entity.type
_entity.pdbx_description
1 polymer ?
#
loop_
_entity_poly.entity_id
_entity_poly.type
_entity_poly.pdbx_seq_one_letter_code
_entity_poly.pdbx_strand_id
1 'polypeptide(L)'
;VPLIAISAGTIGAITGYGMQFLVHAVALPINVGGRPLNSWPAFVPVTFELGVLFTALALFFGLLILNGHPEPYHPLFNVAEFARASRDRFFLSIEVRDSRFHVDSTRSFLHELGAREVNDVRA
;
A
#
# COMPACT_ATOMS: atom_id res chain seq x y z
N VAL A 1 -3.73 -5.71 4.55
CA VAL A 1 -3.61 -4.23 4.69
C VAL A 1 -3.91 -3.74 6.11
N PRO A 2 -5.05 -4.06 6.76
CA PRO A 2 -5.34 -3.55 8.11
C PRO A 2 -4.32 -3.95 9.18
N LEU A 3 -3.84 -5.19 9.12
CA LEU A 3 -2.80 -5.69 10.03
C LEU A 3 -1.46 -4.95 9.88
N ILE A 4 -1.13 -4.50 8.67
CA ILE A 4 0.09 -3.70 8.41
C ILE A 4 -0.06 -2.31 9.04
N ALA A 5 -1.25 -1.71 8.93
CA ALA A 5 -1.52 -0.40 9.51
C ALA A 5 -1.38 -0.43 11.04
N ILE A 6 -2.06 -1.37 11.71
CA ILE A 6 -2.04 -1.41 13.17
C ILE A 6 -0.67 -1.79 13.73
N SER A 7 0.07 -2.69 13.07
CA SER A 7 1.42 -3.07 13.52
C SER A 7 2.39 -1.89 13.37
N ALA A 8 2.39 -1.23 12.21
CA ALA A 8 3.25 -0.07 11.97
C ALA A 8 2.91 1.10 12.90
N GLY A 9 1.62 1.42 13.10
CA GLY A 9 1.20 2.47 14.01
C GLY A 9 1.57 2.20 15.46
N THR A 10 1.43 0.95 15.91
CA THR A 10 1.86 0.54 17.25
C THR A 10 3.37 0.67 17.43
N ILE A 11 4.15 0.22 16.44
CA ILE A 11 5.62 0.38 16.44
C ILE A 11 6.01 1.86 16.45
N GLY A 12 5.35 2.69 15.65
CA GLY A 12 5.56 4.14 15.61
C GLY A 12 5.27 4.82 16.95
N ALA A 13 4.15 4.47 17.59
CA ALA A 13 3.79 4.99 18.91
C ALA A 13 4.79 4.55 20.00
N ILE A 14 5.18 3.27 20.04
CA ILE A 14 6.18 2.76 20.98
C ILE A 14 7.52 3.50 20.77
N THR A 15 7.92 3.70 19.52
CA THR A 15 9.14 4.43 19.17
C THR A 15 9.08 5.89 19.60
N GLY A 16 7.97 6.59 19.31
CA GLY A 16 7.78 8.00 19.65
C GLY A 16 7.76 8.24 21.16
N TYR A 17 7.03 7.41 21.92
CA TYR A 17 7.02 7.51 23.38
C TYR A 17 8.37 7.10 23.98
N GLY A 18 8.94 5.98 23.52
CA GLY A 18 10.20 5.44 24.01
C GLY A 18 11.38 6.38 23.79
N MET A 19 11.45 7.04 22.63
CA MET A 19 12.47 8.05 22.33
C MET A 19 12.39 9.24 23.29
N GLN A 20 11.19 9.78 23.52
CA GLN A 20 10.99 10.92 24.43
C GLN A 20 11.35 10.54 25.87
N PHE A 21 10.91 9.36 26.32
CA PHE A 21 11.26 8.85 27.64
C PHE A 21 12.77 8.66 27.79
N LEU A 22 13.44 8.07 26.80
CA LEU A 22 14.88 7.86 26.81
C LEU A 22 15.62 9.20 26.95
N VAL A 23 15.24 10.21 26.17
CA VAL A 23 15.90 11.52 26.20
C VAL A 23 15.66 12.23 27.53
N HIS A 24 14.39 12.34 27.97
CA HIS A 24 14.04 13.15 29.14
C HIS A 24 14.32 12.48 30.48
N ALA A 25 14.21 11.15 30.58
CA ALA A 25 14.34 10.44 31.85
C ALA A 25 15.71 9.79 32.05
N VAL A 26 16.45 9.50 30.97
CA VAL A 26 17.71 8.72 31.05
C VAL A 26 18.90 9.52 30.53
N ALA A 27 18.86 9.96 29.27
CA ALA A 27 20.03 10.51 28.60
C ALA A 27 20.36 11.94 29.04
N LEU A 28 19.35 12.80 29.22
CA LEU A 28 19.54 14.20 29.60
C LEU A 28 18.41 14.68 30.52
N PRO A 29 18.40 14.27 31.80
CA PRO A 29 17.39 14.68 32.76
C PRO A 29 17.61 16.13 33.19
N ILE A 30 16.98 17.07 32.48
CA ILE A 30 17.00 18.50 32.79
C ILE A 30 15.66 18.97 33.34
N ASN A 31 15.70 19.86 34.32
CA ASN A 31 14.50 20.48 34.87
C ASN A 31 14.02 21.61 33.93
N VAL A 32 12.96 21.35 33.17
CA VAL A 32 12.30 22.35 32.32
C VAL A 32 10.96 22.73 32.94
N GLY A 33 10.90 23.91 33.56
CA GLY A 33 9.66 24.46 34.11
C GLY A 33 9.07 23.67 35.30
N GLY A 34 9.91 22.96 36.06
CA GLY A 34 9.49 22.21 37.26
C GLY A 34 8.69 20.94 36.97
N ARG A 35 8.60 20.52 35.71
CA ARG A 35 7.79 19.37 35.28
C ARG A 35 8.49 18.04 35.58
N PRO A 36 7.73 16.95 35.80
CA PRO A 36 8.33 15.62 35.96
C PRO A 36 9.08 15.22 34.68
N LEU A 37 10.20 14.51 34.84
CA LEU A 37 11.00 14.02 33.71
C LEU A 37 10.17 13.13 32.76
N ASN A 38 9.26 12.33 33.31
CA ASN A 38 8.24 11.63 32.53
C ASN A 38 6.93 12.45 32.48
N SER A 39 6.90 13.47 31.62
CA SER A 39 5.71 14.29 31.38
C SER A 39 4.79 13.66 30.31
N TRP A 40 4.18 12.51 30.65
CA TRP A 40 3.40 11.72 29.69
C TRP A 40 2.33 12.50 28.88
N PRO A 41 1.61 13.52 29.42
CA PRO A 41 0.64 14.27 28.61
C PRO A 41 1.32 15.11 27.52
N ALA A 42 2.53 15.63 27.80
CA ALA A 42 3.31 16.39 26.84
C ALA A 42 3.90 15.50 25.73
N PHE A 43 4.03 14.19 25.98
CA PHE A 43 4.58 13.23 25.01
C PHE A 43 3.54 12.70 24.02
N VAL A 44 2.24 12.90 24.30
CA VAL A 44 1.13 12.40 23.46
C VAL A 44 1.19 12.95 22.03
N PRO A 45 1.36 14.26 21.77
CA PRO A 45 1.36 14.78 20.40
C PRO A 45 2.43 14.12 19.53
N VAL A 46 3.67 14.04 20.02
CA VAL A 46 4.78 13.43 19.27
C VAL A 46 4.56 11.93 19.08
N THR A 47 4.07 11.23 20.11
CA THR A 47 3.73 9.79 20.02
C THR A 47 2.67 9.52 18.96
N PHE A 48 1.63 10.37 18.90
CA PHE A 48 0.57 10.29 17.90
C PHE A 48 1.13 10.52 16.49
N GLU A 49 1.91 11.59 16.29
CA GLU A 49 2.50 11.92 14.98
C GLU A 49 3.42 10.79 14.47
N LEU A 50 4.25 10.19 15.33
CA LEU A 50 5.07 9.03 14.92
C LEU A 50 4.22 7.80 14.60
N GLY A 51 3.14 7.56 15.34
CA GLY A 51 2.19 6.49 15.02
C GLY A 51 1.56 6.68 13.64
N VAL A 52 1.09 7.89 13.33
CA VAL A 52 0.50 8.23 12.02
C VAL A 52 1.55 8.13 10.92
N LEU A 53 2.76 8.67 11.13
CA LEU A 53 3.85 8.64 10.16
C LEU A 53 4.23 7.21 9.77
N PHE A 54 4.47 6.33 10.75
CA PHE A 54 4.83 4.94 10.48
C PHE A 54 3.70 4.19 9.77
N THR A 55 2.45 4.43 10.18
CA THR A 55 1.28 3.86 9.52
C THR A 55 1.20 4.29 8.05
N ALA A 56 1.35 5.59 7.77
CA ALA A 56 1.27 6.13 6.41
C ALA A 56 2.38 5.57 5.50
N LEU A 57 3.63 5.53 5.99
CA LEU A 57 4.75 4.99 5.23
C LEU A 57 4.57 3.48 4.97
N ALA A 58 4.22 2.71 6.00
CA ALA A 58 4.02 1.27 5.86
C ALA A 58 2.86 0.93 4.91
N LEU A 59 1.78 1.72 4.93
CA LEU A 59 0.67 1.55 3.99
C LEU A 59 1.06 1.93 2.57
N PHE A 60 1.75 3.06 2.38
CA PHE A 60 2.21 3.49 1.08
C PHE A 60 3.10 2.43 0.41
N PHE A 61 4.18 2.02 1.08
CA PHE A 61 5.09 1.00 0.53
C PHE A 61 4.45 -0.39 0.51
N GLY A 62 3.66 -0.73 1.52
CA GLY A 62 2.97 -2.01 1.60
C GLY A 62 1.98 -2.21 0.46
N LEU A 63 1.22 -1.17 0.09
CA LEU A 63 0.30 -1.24 -1.05
C LEU A 63 1.05 -1.30 -2.39
N LEU A 64 2.17 -0.59 -2.55
CA LEU A 64 2.97 -0.72 -3.76
C LEU A 64 3.45 -2.16 -3.94
N ILE A 65 4.04 -2.75 -2.90
CA ILE A 65 4.58 -4.12 -2.95
C ILE A 65 3.46 -5.16 -3.13
N LEU A 66 2.36 -5.06 -2.38
CA LEU A 66 1.27 -6.03 -2.45
C LEU A 66 0.52 -6.02 -3.79
N ASN A 67 0.49 -4.86 -4.47
CA ASN A 67 -0.10 -4.75 -5.81
C ASN A 67 0.92 -4.98 -6.94
N GLY A 68 2.17 -5.35 -6.64
CA GLY A 68 3.18 -5.63 -7.65
C GLY A 68 3.81 -4.40 -8.31
N HIS A 69 3.59 -3.20 -7.79
CA HIS A 69 4.32 -2.01 -8.22
C HIS A 69 5.72 -1.98 -7.57
N PRO A 70 6.77 -1.46 -8.23
CA PRO A 70 6.78 -0.65 -9.45
C PRO A 70 6.89 -1.51 -10.72
N GLU A 71 5.82 -1.50 -11.52
CA GLU A 71 5.77 -2.18 -12.81
C GLU A 71 5.65 -1.10 -13.91
N PRO A 72 6.77 -0.59 -14.45
CA PRO A 72 6.74 0.48 -15.44
C PRO A 72 6.20 0.02 -16.80
N TYR A 73 6.25 -1.28 -17.09
CA TYR A 73 5.73 -1.87 -18.32
C TYR A 73 4.97 -3.15 -18.00
N HIS A 74 3.71 -3.18 -18.42
CA HIS A 74 2.85 -4.36 -18.40
C HIS A 74 2.40 -4.66 -19.85
N PRO A 75 2.41 -5.93 -20.32
CA PRO A 75 2.09 -6.28 -21.71
C PRO A 75 0.75 -5.74 -22.26
N LEU A 76 -0.23 -5.54 -21.38
CA LEU A 76 -1.53 -4.94 -21.72
C LEU A 76 -1.42 -3.53 -22.32
N PHE A 77 -0.33 -2.80 -22.06
CA PHE A 77 -0.08 -1.49 -22.67
C PHE A 77 0.13 -1.55 -24.19
N ASN A 78 0.38 -2.73 -24.77
CA ASN A 78 0.48 -2.92 -26.22
C ASN A 78 -0.88 -2.91 -26.93
N VAL A 79 -1.99 -3.00 -26.21
CA VAL A 79 -3.34 -2.91 -26.79
C VAL A 79 -3.73 -1.43 -26.87
N ALA A 80 -3.89 -0.90 -28.08
CA ALA A 80 -4.15 0.53 -28.32
C ALA A 80 -5.40 1.02 -27.56
N GLU A 81 -6.41 0.17 -27.46
CA GLU A 81 -7.67 0.42 -26.77
C GLU A 81 -7.48 0.51 -25.25
N PHE A 82 -6.44 -0.11 -24.69
CA PHE A 82 -6.19 -0.12 -23.24
C PHE A 82 -5.88 1.28 -22.69
N ALA A 83 -5.47 2.23 -23.54
CA ALA A 83 -5.38 3.65 -23.18
C ALA A 83 -6.74 4.24 -22.70
N ARG A 84 -7.86 3.57 -23.00
CA ARG A 84 -9.21 3.94 -22.54
C ARG A 84 -9.62 3.26 -21.22
N ALA A 85 -8.81 2.34 -20.68
CA ALA A 85 -9.11 1.61 -19.44
C ALA A 85 -9.33 2.53 -18.24
N SER A 86 -8.60 3.66 -18.19
CA SER A 86 -8.75 4.66 -17.12
C SER A 86 -9.72 5.80 -17.48
N ARG A 87 -10.50 5.68 -18.56
CA ARG A 87 -11.38 6.74 -19.05
C ARG A 87 -12.84 6.32 -19.13
N ASP A 88 -13.17 5.37 -20.00
CA ASP A 88 -14.56 5.10 -20.38
C ASP A 88 -14.84 3.66 -20.81
N ARG A 89 -13.87 2.74 -20.62
CA ARG A 89 -14.02 1.32 -20.93
C ARG A 89 -13.52 0.45 -19.79
N PHE A 90 -14.17 -0.70 -19.62
CA PHE A 90 -13.75 -1.76 -18.70
C PHE A 90 -13.02 -2.85 -19.49
N PHE A 91 -12.00 -3.44 -18.87
CA PHE A 91 -11.19 -4.48 -19.47
C PHE A 91 -11.13 -5.69 -18.54
N LEU A 92 -11.17 -6.88 -19.12
CA LEU A 92 -10.95 -8.14 -18.44
C LEU A 92 -9.77 -8.82 -19.13
N SER A 93 -8.74 -9.17 -18.36
CA SER A 93 -7.57 -9.90 -18.85
C SER A 93 -7.57 -11.30 -18.27
N ILE A 94 -7.34 -12.30 -19.11
CA ILE A 94 -7.17 -13.69 -18.69
C ILE A 94 -5.74 -14.07 -19.01
N GLU A 95 -4.97 -14.42 -17.97
CA GLU A 95 -3.58 -14.83 -18.13
C GLU A 95 -3.47 -16.27 -18.66
N VAL A 96 -2.49 -16.51 -19.53
CA VAL A 96 -2.20 -17.82 -20.14
C VAL A 96 -1.68 -18.85 -19.12
N ARG A 97 -1.39 -18.43 -17.87
CA ARG A 97 -0.84 -19.29 -16.81
C ARG A 97 -1.82 -20.34 -16.27
N ASP A 98 -3.11 -20.20 -16.54
CA ASP A 98 -4.12 -21.17 -16.12
C ASP A 98 -4.07 -22.44 -16.99
N SER A 99 -4.10 -23.62 -16.37
CA SER A 99 -4.13 -24.90 -17.08
C SER A 99 -5.40 -25.15 -17.89
N ARG A 100 -6.47 -24.38 -17.62
CA ARG A 100 -7.73 -24.42 -18.38
C ARG A 100 -7.77 -23.42 -19.54
N PHE A 101 -6.73 -22.60 -19.70
CA PHE A 101 -6.70 -21.60 -20.75
C PHE A 101 -6.50 -22.25 -22.12
N HIS A 102 -7.46 -22.02 -23.02
CA HIS A 102 -7.37 -22.40 -24.42
C HIS A 102 -7.82 -21.22 -25.27
N VAL A 103 -6.95 -20.74 -26.17
CA VAL A 103 -7.14 -19.49 -26.93
C VAL A 103 -8.52 -19.41 -27.60
N ASP A 104 -8.88 -20.42 -28.40
CA ASP A 104 -10.13 -20.40 -29.17
C ASP A 104 -11.38 -20.49 -28.29
N SER A 105 -11.34 -21.36 -27.27
CA SER A 105 -12.45 -21.56 -26.33
C SER A 105 -12.66 -20.34 -25.44
N THR A 106 -11.58 -19.75 -24.92
CA THR A 106 -11.65 -18.54 -24.08
C THR A 106 -12.11 -17.34 -24.89
N ARG A 107 -11.69 -17.21 -26.15
CA ARG A 107 -12.18 -16.15 -27.05
C ARG A 107 -13.68 -16.27 -27.31
N SER A 108 -14.15 -17.47 -27.62
CA SER A 108 -15.58 -17.73 -27.82
C SER A 108 -16.39 -17.42 -26.57
N PHE A 109 -15.90 -17.85 -25.39
CA PHE A 109 -16.51 -17.56 -24.10
C PHE A 109 -16.61 -16.06 -23.80
N LEU A 110 -15.56 -15.28 -24.09
CA LEU A 110 -15.60 -13.83 -23.92
C LEU A 110 -16.62 -13.15 -24.84
N HIS A 111 -16.76 -13.62 -26.08
CA HIS A 111 -17.80 -13.13 -26.99
C HIS A 111 -19.21 -13.47 -26.50
N GLU A 112 -19.43 -14.67 -25.96
CA GLU A 112 -20.71 -15.07 -25.36
C GLU A 112 -21.09 -14.18 -24.16
N LEU A 113 -20.11 -13.72 -23.37
CA LEU A 113 -20.31 -12.78 -22.27
C LEU A 113 -20.61 -11.34 -22.74
N GLY A 114 -20.65 -11.08 -24.04
CA GLY A 114 -20.93 -9.76 -24.61
C GLY A 114 -19.71 -8.84 -24.70
N ALA A 115 -18.49 -9.40 -24.75
CA ALA A 115 -17.29 -8.61 -24.97
C ALA A 115 -17.38 -7.86 -26.31
N ARG A 116 -17.29 -6.54 -26.27
CA ARG A 116 -17.32 -5.68 -27.46
C ARG A 116 -16.13 -5.93 -28.38
N GLU A 117 -14.98 -6.24 -27.80
CA GLU A 117 -13.71 -6.43 -28.50
C GLU A 117 -12.86 -7.42 -27.72
N VAL A 118 -12.16 -8.32 -28.43
CA VAL A 118 -11.30 -9.34 -27.84
C VAL A 118 -9.98 -9.35 -28.60
N ASN A 119 -8.90 -9.01 -27.90
CA ASN A 119 -7.56 -8.86 -28.44
C ASN A 119 -6.61 -9.86 -27.76
N ASP A 120 -5.81 -10.56 -28.56
CA ASP A 120 -4.76 -11.44 -28.07
C ASP A 120 -3.52 -10.62 -27.73
N VAL A 121 -3.15 -10.59 -26.45
CA VAL A 121 -2.00 -9.82 -25.97
C VAL A 121 -0.78 -10.72 -25.88
N ARG A 122 0.25 -10.40 -26.66
CA ARG A 122 1.56 -11.06 -26.57
C ARG A 122 2.39 -10.39 -25.49
N ALA A 123 2.98 -11.20 -24.62
CA ALA A 123 3.96 -10.77 -23.63
C ALA A 123 5.27 -10.33 -24.30
#